data_AF-A0A4Q1RP39-F1
#
_entry.id   AF-A0A4Q1RP39-F1
#
_cell.length_a   1.000
_cell.length_b   1.000
_cell.length_c   1.000
_cell.angle_alpha   90.00
_cell.angle_beta   90.00
_cell.angle_gamma   90.00
#
_symmetry.space_group_name_H-M   'P 1'
#
loop_
_entity.id
_entity.type
_entity.pdbx_description
1 polymer ?
#
loop_
_entity_poly.entity_id
_entity_poly.type
_entity_poly.pdbx_seq_one_letter_code
_entity_poly.pdbx_strand_id
1 'polypeptide(L)'
;MTLTTAAAPAATVSPKTLHGGTGFAVAVKPVEAHVARMRRITTAHLRLWRVPAPLSESIVLALSELVTNGIVHGHGAVGLIVRYTADLLRIEVSDGNPAPAQLRHADDGDISGRGLFLVASLATDWGVSDGGTTTWCEFCLSTGRP
;
A
#
# COMPACT_ATOMS: atom_id res chain seq x y z
N MET A 1 -2.07 32.54 14.88
CA MET A 1 -2.59 32.49 13.50
C MET A 1 -2.49 31.03 13.06
N THR A 2 -3.57 30.27 13.21
CA THR A 2 -3.64 28.82 13.00
C THR A 2 -3.99 28.53 11.55
N LEU A 3 -3.03 28.01 10.77
CA LEU A 3 -3.33 27.39 9.49
C LEU A 3 -3.60 25.91 9.75
N THR A 4 -4.89 25.56 9.85
CA THR A 4 -5.36 24.17 9.78
C THR A 4 -5.35 23.76 8.31
N THR A 5 -4.32 23.04 7.88
CA THR A 5 -4.31 22.36 6.59
C THR A 5 -5.25 21.15 6.68
N ALA A 6 -6.37 21.21 5.98
CA ALA A 6 -7.31 20.11 5.87
C ALA A 6 -6.72 19.01 4.97
N ALA A 7 -6.48 17.83 5.54
CA ALA A 7 -6.12 16.63 4.79
C ALA A 7 -7.28 16.23 3.86
N ALA A 8 -6.97 15.96 2.59
CA ALA A 8 -7.95 15.40 1.67
C ALA A 8 -8.15 13.91 2.00
N PRO A 9 -9.39 13.42 2.15
CA PRO A 9 -9.62 12.01 2.36
C PRO A 9 -9.16 11.22 1.13
N ALA A 10 -8.48 10.08 1.36
CA ALA A 10 -8.31 9.07 0.33
C ALA A 10 -9.67 8.75 -0.27
N ALA A 11 -9.81 8.72 -1.60
CA ALA A 11 -11.08 8.40 -2.22
C ALA A 11 -11.56 7.03 -1.68
N THR A 12 -12.70 7.02 -1.00
CA THR A 12 -13.37 5.80 -0.53
C THR A 12 -13.94 5.11 -1.77
N VAL A 13 -13.09 4.35 -2.45
CA VAL A 13 -13.49 3.51 -3.58
C VAL A 13 -13.59 2.08 -3.06
N SER A 14 -14.75 1.45 -3.25
CA SER A 14 -14.95 0.06 -2.86
C SER A 14 -13.91 -0.83 -3.57
N PRO A 15 -13.20 -1.71 -2.85
CA PRO A 15 -12.24 -2.63 -3.43
C PRO A 15 -12.83 -3.39 -4.63
N LYS A 16 -12.20 -3.31 -5.81
CA LYS A 16 -12.54 -4.23 -6.90
C LYS A 16 -12.24 -5.65 -6.44
N THR A 17 -13.23 -6.54 -6.49
CA THR A 17 -12.99 -7.97 -6.26
C THR A 17 -12.19 -8.52 -7.43
N LEU A 18 -10.91 -8.83 -7.19
CA LEU A 18 -10.08 -9.55 -8.16
C LEU A 18 -10.55 -11.01 -8.25
N HIS A 19 -11.03 -11.40 -9.43
CA HIS A 19 -11.43 -12.76 -9.73
C HIS A 19 -10.29 -13.50 -10.45
N GLY A 20 -9.87 -14.66 -9.93
CA GLY A 20 -8.70 -15.38 -10.42
C GLY A 20 -7.38 -14.71 -10.02
N GLY A 21 -6.26 -15.44 -10.14
CA GLY A 21 -4.92 -14.95 -9.81
C GLY A 21 -4.17 -15.78 -8.76
N THR A 22 -2.89 -15.44 -8.55
CA THR A 22 -2.07 -15.96 -7.45
C THR A 22 -1.78 -14.85 -6.46
N GLY A 23 -1.16 -15.17 -5.33
CA GLY A 23 -0.88 -14.16 -4.32
C GLY A 23 -0.38 -14.78 -3.03
N PHE A 24 -0.20 -13.93 -2.03
CA PHE A 24 0.12 -14.37 -0.68
C PHE A 24 -0.52 -13.44 0.35
N ALA A 25 -0.71 -13.98 1.55
CA ALA A 25 -1.20 -13.24 2.71
C ALA A 25 -0.31 -13.52 3.91
N VAL A 26 -0.01 -12.48 4.68
CA VAL A 26 0.83 -12.54 5.88
C VAL A 26 0.25 -11.61 6.92
N ALA A 27 0.09 -12.08 8.16
CA ALA A 27 -0.22 -11.23 9.31
C ALA A 27 0.97 -11.22 10.28
N VAL A 28 1.31 -10.04 10.79
CA VAL A 28 2.43 -9.88 11.72
C VAL A 28 2.11 -8.94 12.87
N LYS A 29 2.88 -9.04 13.96
CA LYS A 29 2.87 -8.02 15.02
C LYS A 29 3.48 -6.71 14.51
N PRO A 30 3.11 -5.53 15.05
CA PRO A 30 3.60 -4.24 14.58
C PRO A 30 5.04 -4.02 15.06
N VAL A 31 6.00 -4.62 14.38
CA VAL A 31 7.43 -4.53 14.68
C VAL A 31 8.16 -4.08 13.42
N GLU A 32 8.90 -2.97 13.48
CA GLU A 32 9.56 -2.36 12.31
C GLU A 32 10.44 -3.34 11.51
N ALA A 33 11.09 -4.30 12.19
CA ALA A 33 11.88 -5.35 11.54
C ALA A 33 11.07 -6.18 10.53
N HIS A 34 9.74 -6.21 10.64
CA HIS A 34 8.87 -6.90 9.69
C HIS A 34 8.66 -6.16 8.37
N VAL A 35 8.89 -4.84 8.31
CA VAL A 35 8.89 -4.10 7.03
C VAL A 35 9.94 -4.69 6.09
N ALA A 36 11.17 -4.88 6.58
CA ALA A 36 12.25 -5.47 5.79
C ALA A 36 11.94 -6.91 5.35
N ARG A 37 11.26 -7.69 6.19
CA ARG A 37 10.82 -9.05 5.86
C ARG A 37 9.76 -9.05 4.77
N MET A 38 8.74 -8.19 4.87
CA MET A 38 7.67 -8.06 3.88
C MET A 38 8.19 -7.56 2.53
N ARG A 39 9.14 -6.62 2.52
CA ARG A 39 9.87 -6.23 1.31
C ARG A 39 10.51 -7.44 0.62
N ARG A 40 11.31 -8.22 1.37
CA ARG A 40 12.02 -9.39 0.81
C ARG A 40 11.06 -10.43 0.24
N ILE A 41 9.99 -10.75 0.95
CA ILE A 41 8.96 -11.71 0.49
C ILE A 41 8.30 -11.20 -0.79
N THR A 42 7.92 -9.92 -0.83
CA THR A 42 7.30 -9.31 -2.01
C THR A 42 8.25 -9.30 -3.20
N THR A 43 9.50 -8.88 -3.02
CA THR A 43 10.52 -8.90 -4.08
C THR A 43 10.72 -10.31 -4.64
N ALA A 44 10.71 -11.35 -3.81
CA ALA A 44 10.83 -12.72 -4.28
C ALA A 44 9.63 -13.15 -5.16
N HIS A 45 8.40 -12.79 -4.77
CA HIS A 45 7.20 -13.07 -5.57
C HIS A 45 7.18 -12.29 -6.88
N LEU A 46 7.53 -11.00 -6.87
CA LEU A 46 7.61 -10.18 -8.08
C LEU A 46 8.60 -10.75 -9.10
N ARG A 47 9.74 -11.29 -8.62
CA ARG A 47 10.70 -12.00 -9.46
C ARG A 47 10.12 -13.29 -10.03
N LEU A 48 9.43 -14.09 -9.21
CA LEU A 48 8.76 -15.31 -9.65
C LEU A 48 7.70 -15.03 -10.73
N TRP A 49 6.94 -13.95 -10.56
CA TRP A 49 5.92 -13.48 -11.51
C TRP A 49 6.48 -12.69 -12.70
N ARG A 50 7.81 -12.52 -12.77
CA ARG A 50 8.52 -11.82 -13.86
C ARG A 50 8.04 -10.38 -14.07
N VAL A 51 7.67 -9.69 -13.00
CA VAL A 51 7.35 -8.26 -13.05
C VAL A 51 8.62 -7.48 -13.42
N PRO A 52 8.58 -6.54 -14.39
CA PRO A 52 9.75 -5.75 -14.79
C PRO A 52 10.37 -5.00 -13.61
N ALA A 53 11.69 -4.81 -13.62
CA ALA A 53 12.42 -4.22 -12.50
C ALA A 53 11.92 -2.81 -12.10
N PRO A 54 11.69 -1.86 -13.02
CA PRO A 54 11.22 -0.51 -12.64
C PRO A 54 9.85 -0.54 -11.93
N LEU A 55 8.95 -1.40 -12.41
CA LEU A 55 7.64 -1.59 -11.79
C LEU A 55 7.75 -2.30 -10.44
N SER A 56 8.62 -3.30 -10.34
CA SER A 56 8.88 -4.03 -9.09
C SER A 56 9.42 -3.12 -7.98
N GLU A 57 10.32 -2.19 -8.32
CA GLU A 57 10.85 -1.20 -7.37
C GLU A 57 9.75 -0.28 -6.84
N SER A 58 8.88 0.20 -7.75
CA SER A 58 7.72 1.03 -7.40
C SER A 58 6.73 0.30 -6.49
N ILE A 59 6.43 -0.97 -6.79
CA ILE A 59 5.55 -1.82 -5.98
C ILE A 59 6.14 -2.05 -4.57
N VAL A 60 7.43 -2.38 -4.48
CA VAL A 60 8.09 -2.65 -3.19
C VAL A 60 8.16 -1.39 -2.33
N LEU A 61 8.39 -0.22 -2.95
CA LEU A 61 8.38 1.06 -2.25
C LEU A 61 6.98 1.37 -1.70
N ALA A 62 5.95 1.33 -2.55
CA ALA A 62 4.57 1.58 -2.11
C ALA A 62 4.13 0.61 -1.00
N LEU A 63 4.47 -0.68 -1.12
CA LEU A 63 4.21 -1.66 -0.05
C LEU A 63 4.91 -1.28 1.26
N SER A 64 6.16 -0.81 1.19
CA SER A 64 6.94 -0.42 2.37
C SER A 64 6.29 0.74 3.10
N GLU A 65 5.79 1.73 2.35
CA GLU A 65 5.08 2.87 2.92
C GLU A 65 3.78 2.42 3.60
N LEU A 66 2.97 1.58 2.92
CA LEU A 66 1.71 1.09 3.51
C LEU A 66 1.94 0.24 4.77
N VAL A 67 2.90 -0.68 4.74
CA VAL A 67 3.23 -1.52 5.91
C VAL A 67 3.80 -0.67 7.04
N THR A 68 4.64 0.32 6.73
CA THR A 68 5.18 1.23 7.75
C THR A 68 4.05 2.03 8.39
N ASN A 69 3.11 2.56 7.60
CA ASN A 69 1.92 3.22 8.15
C ASN A 69 1.12 2.30 9.08
N GLY A 70 0.87 1.06 8.66
CA GLY A 70 0.15 0.08 9.49
C GLY A 70 0.90 -0.28 10.78
N ILE A 71 2.23 -0.35 10.75
CA ILE A 71 3.03 -0.64 11.96
C ILE A 71 3.08 0.54 12.91
N VAL A 72 3.25 1.76 12.39
CA VAL A 72 3.43 2.98 13.20
C VAL A 72 2.10 3.51 13.72
N HIS A 73 1.02 3.37 12.95
CA HIS A 73 -0.28 3.99 13.24
C HIS A 73 -1.42 2.99 13.45
N GLY A 74 -1.19 1.69 13.23
CA GLY A 74 -2.20 0.65 13.38
C GLY A 74 -2.50 0.26 14.82
N HIS A 75 -3.60 -0.49 14.99
CA HIS A 75 -4.00 -1.14 16.22
C HIS A 75 -3.96 -2.66 16.08
N GLY A 76 -2.95 -3.28 16.70
CA GLY A 76 -2.83 -4.73 16.73
C GLY A 76 -2.03 -5.28 15.54
N ALA A 77 -2.47 -6.42 14.99
CA ALA A 77 -1.73 -7.10 13.93
C ALA A 77 -1.87 -6.39 12.59
N VAL A 78 -0.77 -6.31 11.84
CA VAL A 78 -0.75 -5.79 10.47
C VAL A 78 -0.90 -6.96 9.50
N GLY A 79 -1.99 -6.95 8.75
CA GLY A 79 -2.27 -7.90 7.66
C GLY A 79 -1.81 -7.34 6.33
N LEU A 80 -1.04 -8.11 5.56
CA LEU A 80 -0.65 -7.83 4.19
C LEU A 80 -1.27 -8.90 3.28
N ILE A 81 -1.98 -8.48 2.25
CA ILE A 81 -2.44 -9.32 1.16
C ILE A 81 -1.89 -8.76 -0.15
N VAL A 82 -1.26 -9.61 -0.95
CA VAL A 82 -0.82 -9.27 -2.31
C VAL A 82 -1.52 -10.22 -3.28
N ARG A 83 -2.28 -9.66 -4.22
CA ARG A 83 -2.96 -10.38 -5.28
C ARG A 83 -2.35 -10.02 -6.62
N TYR A 84 -2.09 -11.02 -7.45
CA TYR A 84 -1.46 -10.91 -8.75
C TYR A 84 -2.30 -11.62 -9.80
N THR A 85 -2.65 -10.90 -10.86
CA THR A 85 -3.37 -11.40 -12.04
C THR A 85 -2.55 -11.12 -13.30
N ALA A 86 -3.09 -11.43 -14.48
CA ALA A 86 -2.43 -11.09 -15.73
C ALA A 86 -2.23 -9.57 -15.91
N ASP A 87 -3.21 -8.76 -15.48
CA ASP A 87 -3.27 -7.33 -15.82
C ASP A 87 -3.08 -6.41 -14.61
N LEU A 88 -3.20 -6.92 -13.39
CA LEU A 88 -3.25 -6.12 -12.17
C LEU A 88 -2.53 -6.80 -10.99
N LEU A 89 -1.77 -6.00 -10.25
CA LEU A 89 -1.29 -6.34 -8.91
C LEU A 89 -1.95 -5.42 -7.89
N ARG A 90 -2.54 -6.00 -6.83
CA ARG A 90 -3.15 -5.26 -5.72
C ARG A 90 -2.47 -5.61 -4.41
N ILE A 91 -2.14 -4.57 -3.64
CA ILE A 91 -1.62 -4.68 -2.28
C ILE A 91 -2.71 -4.16 -1.35
N GLU A 92 -2.97 -4.90 -0.27
CA GLU A 92 -3.91 -4.51 0.77
C GLU A 92 -3.19 -4.64 2.12
N VAL A 93 -3.15 -3.56 2.89
CA VAL A 93 -2.60 -3.52 4.24
C VAL A 93 -3.72 -3.17 5.21
N SER A 94 -4.02 -4.11 6.11
CA SER A 94 -4.99 -3.92 7.19
C SER A 94 -4.28 -3.71 8.52
N ASP A 95 -4.68 -2.72 9.28
CA ASP A 95 -3.98 -2.32 10.50
C ASP A 95 -4.88 -2.22 11.74
N GLY A 96 -6.18 -2.47 11.60
CA GLY A 96 -7.14 -2.45 12.71
C GLY A 96 -7.43 -1.07 13.28
N ASN A 97 -6.86 0.01 12.73
CA ASN A 97 -7.18 1.36 13.13
C ASN A 97 -8.55 1.76 12.53
N PRO A 98 -9.56 2.13 13.34
CA PRO A 98 -10.86 2.56 12.81
C PRO A 98 -10.80 3.92 12.11
N ALA A 99 -9.71 4.70 12.30
CA ALA A 99 -9.49 5.94 11.59
C ALA A 99 -8.83 5.65 10.22
N PRO A 100 -9.45 6.05 9.10
CA PRO A 100 -8.89 5.81 7.77
C PRO A 100 -7.56 6.52 7.59
N ALA A 101 -6.66 5.90 6.84
CA ALA A 101 -5.38 6.50 6.47
C ALA A 101 -5.63 7.78 5.63
N GLN A 102 -5.02 8.89 6.05
CA GLN A 102 -5.24 10.20 5.42
C GLN A 102 -4.03 10.63 4.62
N LEU A 103 -4.27 11.08 3.37
CA LEU A 103 -3.26 11.74 2.57
C LEU A 103 -2.91 13.08 3.24
N ARG A 104 -1.70 13.21 3.75
CA ARG A 104 -1.18 14.46 4.31
C ARG A 104 -0.15 15.05 3.37
N HIS A 105 -0.25 16.34 3.09
CA HIS A 105 0.90 17.08 2.58
C HIS A 105 1.86 17.25 3.74
N ALA A 106 3.02 16.62 3.66
CA ALA A 106 4.11 16.89 4.60
C ALA A 106 4.65 18.29 4.28
N ASP A 107 4.68 19.17 5.28
CA ASP A 107 5.37 20.45 5.17
C ASP A 107 6.90 20.20 5.06
N ASP A 108 7.67 21.19 4.60
CA ASP A 108 9.11 21.04 4.31
C ASP A 108 9.97 20.58 5.50
N GLY A 109 9.45 20.69 6.73
CA GLY A 109 10.09 20.22 7.97
C GLY A 109 9.63 18.85 8.47
N ASP A 110 8.59 18.26 7.89
CA ASP A 110 8.01 17.01 8.39
C ASP A 110 8.68 15.78 7.76
N ILE A 111 9.30 14.98 8.63
CA ILE A 111 9.87 13.65 8.29
C ILE A 111 8.74 12.62 8.09
N SER A 112 7.55 12.88 8.64
CA SER A 112 6.38 11.99 8.58
C SER A 112 5.32 12.50 7.60
N GLY A 113 4.55 11.61 6.97
CA GLY A 113 3.38 11.99 6.15
C GLY A 113 3.57 11.91 4.63
N ARG A 114 4.79 11.68 4.13
CA ARG A 114 5.04 11.49 2.67
C ARG A 114 4.64 10.12 2.15
N GLY A 115 4.44 9.12 3.02
CA GLY A 115 4.26 7.73 2.60
C GLY A 115 3.05 7.53 1.69
N LEU A 116 1.89 8.07 2.04
CA LEU A 116 0.71 7.96 1.18
C LEU A 116 0.81 8.83 -0.09
N PHE A 117 1.56 9.93 -0.05
CA PHE A 117 1.83 10.73 -1.24
C PHE A 117 2.69 9.94 -2.25
N LEU A 118 3.69 9.20 -1.76
CA LEU A 118 4.48 8.29 -2.59
C LEU A 118 3.62 7.17 -3.17
N VAL A 119 2.76 6.55 -2.36
CA VAL A 119 1.81 5.52 -2.84
C VAL A 119 0.91 6.09 -3.94
N ALA A 120 0.31 7.26 -3.71
CA ALA A 120 -0.55 7.93 -4.68
C ALA A 120 0.17 8.30 -5.99
N SER A 121 1.47 8.59 -5.93
CA SER A 121 2.28 8.96 -7.10
C SER A 121 2.77 7.75 -7.90
N LEU A 122 2.93 6.59 -7.25
CA LEU A 122 3.49 5.38 -7.86
C LEU A 122 2.40 4.41 -8.35
N ALA A 123 1.29 4.32 -7.63
CA ALA A 123 0.22 3.39 -7.92
C ALA A 123 -0.67 3.89 -9.06
N THR A 124 -1.26 2.96 -9.81
CA THR A 124 -2.30 3.28 -10.79
C THR A 124 -3.59 3.73 -10.10
N ASP A 125 -3.91 3.11 -8.97
CA ASP A 125 -5.05 3.48 -8.12
C ASP A 125 -4.73 3.13 -6.66
N TRP A 126 -5.38 3.81 -5.72
CA TRP A 126 -5.25 3.53 -4.29
C TRP A 126 -6.45 4.06 -3.52
N GLY A 127 -6.66 3.51 -2.32
CA GLY A 127 -7.73 3.98 -1.46
C GLY A 127 -7.75 3.31 -0.10
N VAL A 128 -8.83 3.56 0.63
CA VAL A 128 -9.12 2.93 1.92
C VAL A 128 -10.46 2.23 1.79
N SER A 129 -10.57 1.00 2.31
CA SER A 129 -11.83 0.26 2.34
C SER A 129 -12.91 1.00 3.14
N ASP A 130 -14.18 0.72 2.88
CA ASP A 130 -15.32 1.35 3.57
C ASP A 130 -15.25 1.24 5.11
N GLY A 131 -14.60 0.20 5.65
CA GLY A 131 -14.36 0.03 7.09
C GLY A 131 -13.20 0.83 7.68
N GLY A 132 -12.48 1.61 6.88
CA GLY A 132 -11.35 2.45 7.31
C GLY A 132 -10.04 1.70 7.63
N THR A 133 -10.12 0.41 7.94
CA THR A 133 -9.00 -0.38 8.49
C THR A 133 -8.03 -0.93 7.46
N THR A 134 -8.36 -0.86 6.17
CA THR A 134 -7.55 -1.45 5.09
C THR A 134 -7.22 -0.40 4.05
N THR A 135 -5.93 -0.06 3.94
CA THR A 135 -5.40 0.76 2.85
C THR A 135 -4.93 -0.14 1.73
N TRP A 136 -5.20 0.22 0.49
CA TRP A 136 -4.85 -0.57 -0.68
C TRP A 136 -4.26 0.27 -1.80
N CYS A 137 -3.48 -0.36 -2.67
CA CYS A 137 -3.01 0.24 -3.91
C CYS A 137 -2.91 -0.81 -5.03
N GLU A 138 -2.99 -0.33 -6.27
CA GLU A 138 -3.03 -1.14 -7.49
C GLU A 138 -1.98 -0.69 -8.49
N PHE A 139 -1.45 -1.65 -9.24
CA PHE A 139 -0.49 -1.44 -10.33
C PHE A 139 -0.93 -2.21 -11.56
N CYS A 140 -1.09 -1.52 -12.70
CA CYS A 140 -1.27 -2.18 -13.98
C CYS A 140 -0.01 -2.97 -14.36
N LEU A 141 -0.20 -4.25 -14.62
CA LEU A 141 0.83 -5.18 -15.08
C LEU A 141 0.78 -5.40 -16.58
N SER A 142 -0.35 -5.09 -17.22
CA SER A 142 -0.43 -5.11 -18.67
C SER A 142 0.60 -4.10 -19.18
N THR A 143 1.69 -4.60 -19.75
CA THR A 143 2.54 -3.78 -20.60
C THR A 143 1.62 -3.18 -21.63
N GLY A 144 1.48 -1.85 -21.66
CA GLY A 144 0.76 -1.18 -22.74
C GLY A 144 1.16 -1.85 -24.05
N ARG A 145 0.17 -2.35 -24.80
CA ARG A 145 0.42 -2.78 -26.16
C ARG A 145 1.06 -1.57 -26.87
N PRO A 146 2.14 -1.78 -27.65
CA PRO A 146 2.88 -0.69 -28.29
C PRO A 146 1.98 0.29 -29.05
#